data_AF-A0A7S2EG08-F1
#
_entry.id   AF-A0A7S2EG08-F1
#
_cell.length_a   1.000
_cell.length_b   1.000
_cell.length_c   1.000
_cell.angle_alpha   90.00
_cell.angle_beta   90.00
_cell.angle_gamma   90.00
#
_symmetry.space_group_name_H-M   'P 1'
#
loop_
_entity.id
_entity.type
_entity.pdbx_description
1 polymer ?
#
loop_
_entity_poly.entity_id
_entity_poly.type
_entity_poly.pdbx_seq_one_letter_code
_entity_poly.pdbx_strand_id
1 'polypeptide(L)'
;MTTPASVRAGGSALRFRNLLVVIKQTAYEEYSQLKLRGQAPKALRWKRLESRYEAHKACVNDLLGTLRRHDVRFSCVNRVELDRQHLADVDLVVAVGGDGTVLSAAHFLDHGTIPLLGINSDPITEEDRTSVKKKKTDERRSHGALCMCTSNDMHEGMARVLYGGGSLIPRTRIQTIVKSTFSETRLVPALNDLLIANPSPAAVSRFRMGWLSPVDLYGEGGGGGGAGGGGGSSFGDDGGVRGLPPPPSPGGGGGGGG
;
A
#
# COMPACT_ATOMS: atom_id res chain seq x y z
N MET A 1 -34.33 28.77 -32.57
CA MET A 1 -33.03 28.57 -31.91
C MET A 1 -33.19 28.96 -30.46
N THR A 2 -33.36 27.97 -29.59
CA THR A 2 -33.51 28.14 -28.15
C THR A 2 -32.39 27.36 -27.48
N THR A 3 -31.43 28.09 -26.94
CA THR A 3 -30.32 27.57 -26.13
C THR A 3 -30.89 26.92 -24.87
N PRO A 4 -30.49 25.69 -24.48
CA PRO A 4 -30.94 25.14 -23.21
C PRO A 4 -30.25 25.87 -22.06
N ALA A 5 -31.06 26.23 -21.07
CA ALA A 5 -30.68 26.97 -19.88
C ALA A 5 -29.63 26.21 -19.06
N SER A 6 -28.62 26.95 -18.59
CA SER A 6 -27.70 26.54 -17.54
C SER A 6 -28.51 26.19 -16.29
N VAL A 7 -28.54 24.90 -15.95
CA VAL A 7 -29.04 24.43 -14.66
C VAL A 7 -28.04 24.86 -13.60
N ARG A 8 -28.30 26.00 -12.94
CA ARG A 8 -27.65 26.36 -11.68
C ARG A 8 -28.13 25.36 -10.62
N ALA A 9 -27.28 24.41 -10.27
CA ALA A 9 -27.49 23.55 -9.13
C ALA A 9 -27.60 24.42 -7.87
N GLY A 10 -28.77 24.40 -7.22
CA GLY A 10 -29.00 25.14 -5.99
C GLY A 10 -28.18 24.59 -4.82
N GLY A 11 -27.65 25.51 -4.01
CA GLY A 11 -27.66 25.40 -2.53
C GLY A 11 -26.75 24.40 -1.82
N SER A 12 -26.04 23.47 -2.48
CA SER A 12 -25.16 22.55 -1.76
C SER A 12 -23.75 23.13 -1.63
N ALA A 13 -23.37 23.55 -0.42
CA ALA A 13 -21.99 23.94 -0.12
C ALA A 13 -21.04 22.75 -0.33
N LEU A 14 -19.85 23.00 -0.89
CA LEU A 14 -18.81 21.99 -1.02
C LEU A 14 -18.39 21.49 0.38
N ARG A 15 -18.35 20.17 0.55
CA ARG A 15 -17.83 19.53 1.78
C ARG A 15 -16.31 19.65 1.86
N PHE A 16 -15.65 19.53 0.72
CA PHE A 16 -14.20 19.60 0.59
C PHE A 16 -13.83 20.78 -0.31
N ARG A 17 -12.97 21.66 0.18
CA ARG A 17 -12.62 22.94 -0.45
C ARG A 17 -11.16 22.99 -0.90
N ASN A 18 -10.29 22.21 -0.27
CA ASN A 18 -8.85 22.20 -0.49
C ASN A 18 -8.34 20.78 -0.66
N LEU A 19 -8.19 20.36 -1.91
CA LEU A 19 -7.77 19.00 -2.22
C LEU A 19 -6.26 18.93 -2.52
N LEU A 20 -5.63 17.85 -2.11
CA LEU A 20 -4.32 17.45 -2.62
C LEU A 20 -4.50 16.27 -3.57
N VAL A 21 -4.09 16.44 -4.81
CA VAL A 21 -4.07 15.36 -5.80
C VAL A 21 -2.68 14.72 -5.85
N VAL A 22 -2.58 13.48 -5.37
CA VAL A 22 -1.35 12.69 -5.40
C VAL A 22 -1.34 11.82 -6.65
N ILE A 23 -0.42 12.10 -7.56
CA ILE A 23 -0.36 11.48 -8.88
C ILE A 23 0.69 10.37 -8.88
N LYS A 24 0.36 9.20 -9.43
CA LYS A 24 1.33 8.10 -9.54
C LYS A 24 2.48 8.50 -10.46
N GLN A 25 3.71 8.13 -10.10
CA GLN A 25 4.77 8.01 -11.08
C GLN A 25 4.56 6.71 -11.85
N THR A 26 4.50 6.81 -13.17
CA THR A 26 4.34 5.64 -14.05
C THR A 26 5.68 5.02 -14.36
N ALA A 27 5.69 3.71 -14.57
CA ALA A 27 6.88 3.00 -15.05
C ALA A 27 7.35 3.53 -16.42
N TYR A 28 6.45 4.07 -17.27
CA TYR A 28 6.84 4.70 -18.52
C TYR A 28 7.74 5.92 -18.28
N GLU A 29 7.37 6.80 -17.35
CA GLU A 29 8.16 7.98 -17.01
C GLU A 29 9.53 7.58 -16.43
N GLU A 30 9.56 6.64 -15.49
CA GLU A 30 10.79 6.14 -14.87
C GLU A 30 11.74 5.52 -15.91
N TYR A 31 11.23 4.62 -16.76
CA TYR A 31 12.06 4.00 -17.79
C TYR A 31 12.46 4.95 -18.91
N SER A 32 11.64 5.97 -19.22
CA SER A 32 12.00 6.98 -20.20
C SER A 32 13.20 7.81 -19.73
N GLN A 33 13.26 8.16 -18.45
CA GLN A 33 14.43 8.81 -17.85
C GLN A 33 15.68 7.91 -17.91
N LEU A 34 15.54 6.61 -17.61
CA LEU A 34 16.63 5.65 -17.74
C LEU A 34 17.08 5.45 -19.19
N LYS A 35 16.16 5.53 -20.15
CA LYS A 35 16.45 5.41 -21.59
C LYS A 35 17.30 6.58 -22.07
N LEU A 36 16.99 7.80 -21.62
CA LEU A 36 17.81 8.98 -21.89
C LEU A 36 19.24 8.84 -21.33
N ARG A 37 19.40 8.11 -20.22
CA ARG A 37 20.71 7.79 -19.63
C ARG A 37 21.39 6.54 -20.22
N GLY A 38 20.79 5.90 -21.23
CA GLY A 38 21.32 4.64 -21.81
C GLY A 38 21.22 3.42 -20.89
N GLN A 39 20.48 3.50 -19.79
CA GLN A 39 20.37 2.47 -18.75
C GLN A 39 19.03 1.71 -18.76
N ALA A 40 18.16 1.99 -19.74
CA ALA A 40 16.88 1.30 -19.81
C ALA A 40 17.04 -0.20 -20.13
N PRO A 41 16.32 -1.10 -19.42
CA PRO A 41 16.32 -2.52 -19.73
C PRO A 41 15.87 -2.82 -21.17
N LYS A 42 16.59 -3.72 -21.85
CA LYS A 42 16.32 -4.07 -23.26
C LYS A 42 14.98 -4.80 -23.48
N ALA A 43 14.45 -5.49 -22.46
CA ALA A 43 13.25 -6.32 -22.56
C ALA A 43 11.93 -5.57 -22.26
N LEU A 44 11.93 -4.24 -22.27
CA LEU A 44 10.73 -3.45 -21.95
C LEU A 44 9.70 -3.46 -23.09
N ARG A 45 8.45 -3.68 -22.72
CA ARG A 45 7.31 -3.58 -23.64
C ARG A 45 6.83 -2.13 -23.74
N TRP A 46 7.62 -1.30 -24.43
CA TRP A 46 7.39 0.15 -24.54
C TRP A 46 5.96 0.55 -24.91
N LYS A 47 5.40 -0.01 -26.00
CA LYS A 47 4.02 0.29 -26.42
C LYS A 47 2.97 0.05 -25.33
N ARG A 48 3.19 -0.96 -24.47
CA ARG A 48 2.28 -1.27 -23.35
C ARG A 48 2.42 -0.23 -22.24
N LEU A 49 3.65 0.14 -21.90
CA LEU A 49 3.93 1.17 -20.89
C LEU A 49 3.35 2.52 -21.33
N GLU A 50 3.54 2.86 -22.60
CA GLU A 50 3.00 4.07 -23.21
C GLU A 50 1.47 4.10 -23.17
N SER A 51 0.81 3.01 -23.59
CA SER A 51 -0.66 2.91 -23.50
C SER A 51 -1.18 3.11 -22.06
N ARG A 52 -0.49 2.53 -21.05
CA ARG A 52 -0.86 2.72 -19.63
C ARG A 52 -0.59 4.13 -19.13
N TYR A 53 0.46 4.77 -19.62
CA TYR A 53 0.79 6.15 -19.33
C TYR A 53 -0.27 7.10 -19.90
N GLU A 54 -0.67 6.91 -21.16
CA GLU A 54 -1.72 7.73 -21.78
C GLU A 54 -3.07 7.56 -21.09
N ALA A 55 -3.47 6.33 -20.75
CA ALA A 55 -4.69 6.09 -19.96
C ALA A 55 -4.64 6.80 -18.59
N HIS A 56 -3.48 6.75 -17.92
CA HIS A 56 -3.29 7.44 -16.66
C HIS A 56 -3.40 8.97 -16.80
N LYS A 57 -2.70 9.56 -17.78
CA LYS A 57 -2.77 11.01 -18.02
C LYS A 57 -4.17 11.47 -18.37
N ALA A 58 -4.91 10.70 -19.17
CA ALA A 58 -6.29 11.01 -19.51
C ALA A 58 -7.14 11.10 -18.24
N CYS A 59 -7.06 10.10 -17.36
CA CYS A 59 -7.73 10.11 -16.06
C CYS A 59 -7.31 11.30 -15.18
N VAL A 60 -6.02 11.65 -15.12
CA VAL A 60 -5.56 12.83 -14.37
C VAL A 60 -6.18 14.10 -14.96
N ASN A 61 -6.10 14.30 -16.27
CA ASN A 61 -6.64 15.50 -16.93
C ASN A 61 -8.15 15.64 -16.72
N ASP A 62 -8.89 14.54 -16.82
CA ASP A 62 -10.33 14.49 -16.60
C ASP A 62 -10.72 14.81 -15.15
N LEU A 63 -9.92 14.33 -14.17
CA LEU A 63 -10.08 14.71 -12.77
C LEU A 63 -9.83 16.21 -12.57
N LEU A 64 -8.69 16.72 -13.05
CA LEU A 64 -8.35 18.14 -12.88
C LEU A 64 -9.40 19.04 -13.56
N GLY A 65 -9.89 18.65 -14.74
CA GLY A 65 -11.00 19.32 -15.41
C GLY A 65 -12.30 19.29 -14.61
N THR A 66 -12.59 18.17 -13.92
CA THR A 66 -13.75 18.06 -13.03
C THR A 66 -13.61 18.96 -11.81
N LEU A 67 -12.46 18.96 -11.13
CA LEU A 67 -12.21 19.83 -9.98
C LEU A 67 -12.33 21.32 -10.33
N ARG A 68 -11.77 21.74 -11.48
CA ARG A 68 -11.90 23.12 -11.98
C ARG A 68 -13.35 23.50 -12.29
N ARG A 69 -14.15 22.61 -12.89
CA ARG A 69 -15.58 22.86 -13.18
C ARG A 69 -16.42 23.06 -11.93
N HIS A 70 -16.04 22.43 -10.82
CA HIS A 70 -16.70 22.56 -9.53
C HIS A 70 -16.11 23.68 -8.65
N ASP A 71 -15.19 24.49 -9.18
CA ASP A 71 -14.53 25.59 -8.46
C ASP A 71 -13.86 25.16 -7.14
N VAL A 72 -13.28 23.95 -7.15
CA VAL A 72 -12.57 23.38 -6.00
C VAL A 72 -11.11 23.83 -6.06
N ARG A 73 -10.54 24.30 -4.95
CA ARG A 73 -9.10 24.58 -4.88
C ARG A 73 -8.36 23.26 -4.73
N PHE A 74 -7.32 23.07 -5.53
CA PHE A 74 -6.48 21.89 -5.42
C PHE A 74 -5.02 22.17 -5.79
N SER A 75 -4.12 21.38 -5.22
CA SER A 75 -2.72 21.26 -5.64
C SER A 75 -2.44 19.85 -6.15
N CYS A 76 -1.39 19.69 -6.94
CA CYS A 76 -0.98 18.40 -7.48
C CYS A 76 0.46 18.11 -7.08
N VAL A 77 0.76 16.88 -6.70
CA VAL A 77 2.12 16.42 -6.37
C VAL A 77 2.33 15.01 -6.91
N ASN A 78 3.55 14.72 -7.38
CA ASN A 78 3.91 13.36 -7.71
C ASN A 78 4.07 12.54 -6.42
N ARG A 79 3.62 11.28 -6.40
CA ARG A 79 3.75 10.39 -5.22
C ARG A 79 5.17 10.26 -4.67
N VAL A 80 6.20 10.48 -5.49
CA VAL A 80 7.61 10.41 -5.05
C VAL A 80 8.11 11.69 -4.41
N GLU A 81 7.42 12.81 -4.65
CA GLU A 81 7.70 14.13 -4.09
C GLU A 81 6.76 14.47 -2.93
N LEU A 82 5.77 13.60 -2.66
CA LEU A 82 4.83 13.77 -1.57
C LEU A 82 5.57 13.78 -0.23
N ASP A 83 5.30 14.82 0.55
CA ASP A 83 5.74 14.95 1.93
C ASP A 83 4.63 15.55 2.81
N ARG A 84 4.91 15.76 4.10
CA ARG A 84 3.94 16.33 5.05
C ARG A 84 3.64 17.81 4.82
N GLN A 85 4.52 18.57 4.18
CA GLN A 85 4.29 19.99 3.92
C GLN A 85 3.16 20.20 2.92
N HIS A 86 3.03 19.27 1.97
CA HIS A 86 1.93 19.27 1.00
C HIS A 86 0.54 19.06 1.62
N LEU A 87 0.48 18.54 2.86
CA LEU A 87 -0.78 18.27 3.57
C LEU A 87 -1.29 19.45 4.39
N ALA A 88 -0.56 20.58 4.42
CA ALA A 88 -1.00 21.79 5.09
C ALA A 88 -2.30 22.32 4.45
N ASP A 89 -3.30 22.61 5.28
CA ASP A 89 -4.61 23.14 4.88
C ASP A 89 -5.40 22.28 3.86
N VAL A 90 -5.11 20.98 3.79
CA VAL A 90 -5.81 20.01 2.95
C VAL A 90 -6.95 19.35 3.73
N ASP A 91 -8.15 19.30 3.13
CA ASP A 91 -9.32 18.65 3.71
C ASP A 91 -9.71 17.33 3.02
N LEU A 92 -9.07 17.00 1.89
CA LEU A 92 -9.18 15.70 1.22
C LEU A 92 -7.94 15.40 0.37
N VAL A 93 -7.38 14.20 0.52
CA VAL A 93 -6.34 13.69 -0.40
C VAL A 93 -6.98 12.78 -1.44
N VAL A 94 -6.70 13.03 -2.71
CA VAL A 94 -7.12 12.20 -3.85
C VAL A 94 -5.89 11.54 -4.47
N ALA A 95 -5.73 10.24 -4.26
CA ALA A 95 -4.66 9.43 -4.83
C ALA A 95 -5.08 8.87 -6.20
N VAL A 96 -4.46 9.34 -7.28
CA VAL A 96 -4.77 8.92 -8.65
C VAL A 96 -3.74 7.90 -9.11
N GLY A 97 -4.15 6.64 -9.19
CA GLY A 97 -3.26 5.58 -9.65
C GLY A 97 -3.86 4.20 -9.56
N GLY A 98 -3.33 3.40 -8.64
CA GLY A 98 -3.90 2.12 -8.21
C GLY A 98 -3.63 1.96 -6.72
N ASP A 99 -3.77 0.75 -6.19
CA ASP A 99 -3.63 0.51 -4.75
C ASP A 99 -2.26 0.96 -4.20
N GLY A 100 -1.18 0.77 -4.96
CA GLY A 100 0.15 1.24 -4.58
C GLY A 100 0.25 2.75 -4.38
N THR A 101 -0.51 3.56 -5.13
CA THR A 101 -0.54 5.02 -4.94
C THR A 101 -1.32 5.39 -3.68
N VAL A 102 -2.43 4.70 -3.41
CA VAL A 102 -3.23 4.88 -2.18
C VAL A 102 -2.39 4.54 -0.96
N LEU A 103 -1.68 3.40 -0.99
CA LEU A 103 -0.77 2.98 0.09
C LEU A 103 0.34 4.00 0.32
N SER A 104 0.96 4.48 -0.77
CA SER A 104 2.00 5.52 -0.71
C SER A 104 1.50 6.78 -0.02
N ALA A 105 0.30 7.27 -0.39
CA ALA A 105 -0.28 8.46 0.21
C ALA A 105 -0.65 8.23 1.69
N ALA A 106 -1.19 7.06 2.03
CA ALA A 106 -1.60 6.71 3.39
C ALA A 106 -0.43 6.76 4.40
N HIS A 107 0.82 6.57 3.98
CA HIS A 107 1.99 6.68 4.86
C HIS A 107 2.21 8.10 5.40
N PHE A 108 1.78 9.13 4.67
CA PHE A 108 1.96 10.52 5.09
C PHE A 108 0.80 11.05 5.94
N LEU A 109 -0.32 10.33 5.95
CA LEU A 109 -1.52 10.75 6.66
C LEU A 109 -1.48 10.38 8.14
N ASP A 110 -1.70 11.39 8.97
CA ASP A 110 -1.83 11.27 10.42
C ASP A 110 -3.19 10.67 10.81
N HIS A 111 -3.41 10.44 12.10
CA HIS A 111 -4.46 9.60 12.72
C HIS A 111 -5.93 9.97 12.38
N GLY A 112 -6.35 9.87 11.12
CA GLY A 112 -7.73 10.02 10.67
C GLY A 112 -8.21 11.46 10.46
N THR A 113 -7.30 12.44 10.41
CA THR A 113 -7.65 13.86 10.26
C THR A 113 -8.05 14.22 8.83
N ILE A 114 -7.32 13.69 7.84
CA ILE A 114 -7.56 13.96 6.42
C ILE A 114 -8.03 12.68 5.75
N PRO A 115 -9.23 12.66 5.13
CA PRO A 115 -9.70 11.50 4.38
C PRO A 115 -8.86 11.27 3.12
N LEU A 116 -8.73 10.00 2.75
CA LEU A 116 -8.03 9.55 1.55
C LEU A 116 -9.01 8.88 0.60
N LEU A 117 -9.04 9.35 -0.64
CA LEU A 117 -9.83 8.79 -1.73
C LEU A 117 -8.90 8.28 -2.83
N GLY A 118 -9.02 7.00 -3.20
CA GLY A 118 -8.28 6.42 -4.31
C GLY A 118 -9.09 6.43 -5.62
N ILE A 119 -8.46 6.80 -6.73
CA ILE A 119 -9.01 6.67 -8.09
C ILE A 119 -8.11 5.72 -8.88
N ASN A 120 -8.68 4.60 -9.33
CA ASN A 120 -7.98 3.65 -10.20
C ASN A 120 -7.93 4.19 -11.64
N SER A 121 -6.79 4.78 -12.00
CA SER A 121 -6.56 5.46 -13.28
C SER A 121 -6.36 4.56 -14.51
N ASP A 122 -6.13 3.26 -14.31
CA ASP A 122 -5.96 2.28 -15.40
C ASP A 122 -6.56 0.95 -14.92
N PRO A 123 -7.90 0.86 -14.81
CA PRO A 123 -8.58 -0.31 -14.27
C PRO A 123 -8.42 -1.52 -15.20
N ILE A 124 -8.56 -2.72 -14.64
CA ILE A 124 -8.54 -3.98 -15.40
C ILE A 124 -9.58 -3.93 -16.53
N THR A 125 -9.15 -4.18 -17.76
CA THR A 125 -10.04 -4.26 -18.92
C THR A 125 -10.60 -5.67 -19.10
N GLU A 126 -11.69 -5.82 -19.85
CA GLU A 126 -12.31 -7.14 -20.09
C GLU A 126 -11.37 -8.12 -20.79
N GLU A 127 -10.47 -7.63 -21.64
CA GLU A 127 -9.42 -8.46 -22.24
C GLU A 127 -8.43 -8.98 -21.19
N ASP A 128 -8.11 -8.18 -20.17
CA ASP A 128 -7.22 -8.61 -19.08
C ASP A 128 -7.89 -9.64 -18.17
N ARG A 129 -9.23 -9.60 -18.02
CA ARG A 129 -10.00 -10.58 -17.21
C ARG A 129 -10.06 -11.96 -17.88
N THR A 130 -10.25 -11.96 -19.20
CA THR A 130 -10.42 -13.18 -20.01
C THR A 130 -9.07 -13.80 -20.40
N SER A 131 -8.00 -13.00 -20.42
CA SER A 131 -6.63 -13.46 -20.65
C SER A 131 -6.05 -14.20 -19.42
N VAL A 132 -6.41 -15.46 -19.21
CA VAL A 132 -5.65 -16.36 -18.33
C VAL A 132 -4.30 -16.64 -19.01
N LYS A 133 -3.34 -15.73 -18.87
CA LYS A 133 -2.02 -15.91 -19.50
C LYS A 133 -1.30 -17.04 -18.80
N LYS A 134 -0.90 -18.06 -19.58
CA LYS A 134 0.07 -19.13 -19.26
C LYS A 134 1.45 -18.62 -18.80
N LYS A 135 1.64 -17.32 -18.52
CA LYS A 135 2.94 -16.67 -18.34
C LYS A 135 3.26 -16.46 -16.86
N LYS A 136 4.49 -16.83 -16.47
CA LYS A 136 5.05 -16.75 -15.09
C LYS A 136 5.13 -15.33 -14.48
N THR A 137 4.75 -14.27 -15.18
CA THR A 137 4.84 -12.89 -14.69
C THR A 137 3.47 -12.25 -14.60
N ASP A 138 3.05 -11.92 -13.38
CA ASP A 138 1.82 -11.15 -13.14
C ASP A 138 2.04 -9.69 -13.53
N GLU A 139 1.68 -9.36 -14.77
CA GLU A 139 1.76 -8.00 -15.32
C GLU A 139 0.37 -7.35 -15.42
N ARG A 140 -0.60 -7.75 -14.58
CA ARG A 140 -1.99 -7.27 -14.65
C ARG A 140 -2.11 -5.79 -14.26
N ARG A 141 -3.20 -5.17 -14.70
CA ARG A 141 -3.61 -3.84 -14.21
C ARG A 141 -4.05 -3.96 -12.75
N SER A 142 -4.00 -2.86 -12.00
CA SER A 142 -4.40 -2.87 -10.59
C SER A 142 -5.88 -3.17 -10.46
N HIS A 143 -6.24 -4.06 -9.54
CA HIS A 143 -7.64 -4.32 -9.20
C HIS A 143 -8.31 -3.09 -8.58
N GLY A 144 -7.55 -2.25 -7.86
CA GLY A 144 -8.08 -1.04 -7.23
C GLY A 144 -8.92 -1.35 -6.00
N ALA A 145 -8.55 -2.36 -5.19
CA ALA A 145 -9.31 -2.77 -4.01
C ALA A 145 -9.36 -1.69 -2.90
N LEU A 146 -8.44 -0.73 -2.93
CA LEU A 146 -8.40 0.44 -2.05
C LEU A 146 -8.93 1.71 -2.73
N CYS A 147 -9.28 1.64 -4.02
CA CYS A 147 -9.82 2.76 -4.77
C CYS A 147 -11.34 2.84 -4.59
N MET A 148 -11.87 4.05 -4.44
CA MET A 148 -13.31 4.29 -4.35
C MET A 148 -13.98 4.16 -5.73
N CYS A 149 -13.30 4.66 -6.76
CA CYS A 149 -13.76 4.63 -8.14
C CYS A 149 -12.59 4.38 -9.09
N THR A 150 -12.90 4.33 -10.37
CA THR A 150 -12.00 4.13 -11.49
C THR A 150 -12.08 5.32 -12.45
N SER A 151 -11.24 5.32 -13.48
CA SER A 151 -11.34 6.27 -14.60
C SER A 151 -12.72 6.31 -15.25
N ASN A 152 -13.50 5.22 -15.17
CA ASN A 152 -14.76 5.06 -15.91
C ASN A 152 -15.95 5.74 -15.20
N ASP A 153 -15.92 5.85 -13.87
CA ASP A 153 -17.02 6.31 -13.02
C ASP A 153 -16.62 7.48 -12.11
N MET A 154 -15.37 7.96 -12.18
CA MET A 154 -14.89 9.04 -11.33
C MET A 154 -15.63 10.37 -11.51
N HIS A 155 -16.19 10.67 -12.69
CA HIS A 155 -16.92 11.94 -12.89
C HIS A 155 -18.13 12.04 -11.97
N GLU A 156 -18.92 10.96 -11.90
CA GLU A 156 -20.08 10.88 -11.02
C GLU A 156 -19.66 10.73 -9.55
N GLY A 157 -18.70 9.84 -9.29
CA GLY A 157 -18.19 9.59 -7.93
C GLY A 157 -17.62 10.85 -7.27
N MET A 158 -16.78 11.61 -8.00
CA MET A 158 -16.17 12.84 -7.48
C MET A 158 -17.21 13.93 -7.24
N ALA A 159 -18.17 14.13 -8.15
CA ALA A 159 -19.24 15.09 -7.95
C ALA A 159 -20.01 14.79 -6.65
N ARG A 160 -20.39 13.52 -6.43
CA ARG A 160 -21.08 13.11 -5.19
C ARG A 160 -20.25 13.42 -3.94
N VAL A 161 -18.96 13.09 -3.94
CA VAL A 161 -18.06 13.32 -2.79
C VAL A 161 -17.86 14.80 -2.49
N LEU A 162 -17.64 15.62 -3.53
CA LEU A 162 -17.43 17.07 -3.39
C LEU A 162 -18.60 17.77 -2.70
N TYR A 163 -19.83 17.35 -3.01
CA TYR A 163 -21.05 17.88 -2.37
C TYR A 163 -21.49 17.09 -1.13
N GLY A 164 -20.58 16.30 -0.56
CA GLY A 164 -20.75 15.68 0.75
C GLY A 164 -21.43 14.32 0.79
N GLY A 165 -21.72 13.74 -0.37
CA GLY A 165 -22.14 12.35 -0.50
C GLY A 165 -21.02 11.34 -0.19
N GLY A 166 -21.40 10.06 -0.12
CA GLY A 166 -20.50 8.97 0.26
C GLY A 166 -20.33 8.83 1.78
N SER A 167 -19.58 7.80 2.18
CA SER A 167 -19.31 7.47 3.58
C SER A 167 -17.83 7.29 3.82
N LEU A 168 -17.32 7.84 4.93
CA LEU A 168 -15.96 7.57 5.37
C LEU A 168 -15.91 6.22 6.06
N ILE A 169 -14.96 5.37 5.66
CA ILE A 169 -14.75 4.05 6.24
C ILE A 169 -13.38 4.05 6.93
N PRO A 170 -13.32 3.87 8.26
CA PRO A 170 -12.05 3.76 8.94
C PRO A 170 -11.32 2.48 8.51
N ARG A 171 -10.00 2.58 8.32
CA ARG A 171 -9.14 1.41 8.10
C ARG A 171 -8.07 1.34 9.18
N THR A 172 -8.05 0.22 9.89
CA THR A 172 -7.04 -0.07 10.90
C THR A 172 -5.68 -0.23 10.24
N ARG A 173 -4.65 0.37 10.84
CA ARG A 173 -3.25 0.26 10.41
C ARG A 173 -2.45 -0.47 11.48
N ILE A 174 -1.46 -1.24 11.03
CA ILE A 174 -0.53 -1.96 11.89
C ILE A 174 0.55 -0.98 12.36
N GLN A 175 0.57 -0.67 13.65
CA GLN A 175 1.64 0.11 14.26
C GLN A 175 2.79 -0.82 14.66
N THR A 176 4.00 -0.51 14.19
CA THR A 176 5.21 -1.30 14.48
C THR A 176 6.22 -0.48 15.25
N ILE A 177 6.80 -1.09 16.28
CA ILE A 177 7.91 -0.55 17.05
C ILE A 177 9.06 -1.55 16.94
N VAL A 178 10.19 -1.09 16.42
CA VAL A 178 11.41 -1.88 16.28
C VAL A 178 12.34 -1.51 17.43
N LYS A 179 12.58 -2.46 18.33
CA LYS A 179 13.54 -2.30 19.43
C LYS A 179 14.83 -3.05 19.11
N SER A 180 15.94 -2.33 19.24
CA SER A 180 17.30 -2.86 19.23
C SER A 180 17.91 -2.65 20.61
N THR A 181 19.12 -3.18 20.84
CA THR A 181 19.85 -3.02 22.11
C THR A 181 20.00 -1.55 22.53
N PHE A 182 20.09 -0.63 21.56
CA PHE A 182 20.40 0.78 21.80
C PHE A 182 19.36 1.76 21.24
N SER A 183 18.33 1.28 20.56
CA SER A 183 17.37 2.16 19.89
C SER A 183 15.97 1.59 19.86
N GLU A 184 14.99 2.48 19.95
CA GLU A 184 13.60 2.18 19.72
C GLU A 184 13.09 3.08 18.59
N THR A 185 12.67 2.46 17.50
CA THR A 185 12.17 3.16 16.32
C THR A 185 10.71 2.81 16.11
N ARG A 186 9.84 3.82 16.23
CA ARG A 186 8.43 3.70 15.86
C ARG A 186 8.28 3.91 14.35
N LEU A 187 7.90 2.86 13.63
CA LEU A 187 7.70 2.94 12.18
C LEU A 187 6.38 3.64 11.85
N VAL A 188 6.28 4.16 10.63
CA VAL A 188 5.01 4.63 10.08
C VAL A 188 4.01 3.46 10.03
N PRO A 189 2.75 3.63 10.47
CA PRO A 189 1.76 2.56 10.43
C PRO A 189 1.54 1.99 9.03
N ALA A 190 1.56 0.67 8.91
CA ALA A 190 1.33 -0.03 7.65
C ALA A 190 -0.16 -0.32 7.43
N LEU A 191 -0.66 -0.16 6.20
CA LEU A 191 -2.08 -0.42 5.88
C LEU A 191 -2.35 -1.89 5.53
N ASN A 192 -1.40 -2.57 4.89
CA ASN A 192 -1.58 -3.96 4.43
C ASN A 192 -0.91 -4.95 5.38
N ASP A 193 0.42 -4.91 5.42
CA ASP A 193 1.24 -5.94 6.05
C ASP A 193 2.60 -5.37 6.50
N LEU A 194 3.38 -6.23 7.16
CA LEU A 194 4.76 -5.97 7.54
C LEU A 194 5.64 -7.06 6.94
N LEU A 195 6.68 -6.66 6.21
CA LEU A 195 7.71 -7.56 5.73
C LEU A 195 8.90 -7.54 6.69
N ILE A 196 9.16 -8.68 7.34
CA ILE A 196 10.39 -8.91 8.11
C ILE A 196 11.24 -9.91 7.32
N ALA A 197 12.38 -9.45 6.83
CA ALA A 197 13.26 -10.25 5.97
C ALA A 197 14.73 -9.96 6.24
N ASN A 198 15.59 -10.93 5.91
CA ASN A 198 17.03 -10.69 5.87
C ASN A 198 17.32 -9.70 4.72
N PRO A 199 18.20 -8.69 4.93
CA PRO A 199 18.62 -7.80 3.85
C PRO A 199 19.26 -8.55 2.67
N SER A 200 19.85 -9.73 2.90
CA SER A 200 20.32 -10.62 1.83
C SER A 200 19.22 -11.59 1.41
N PRO A 201 18.74 -11.54 0.15
CA PRO A 201 17.68 -12.44 -0.33
C PRO A 201 18.04 -13.93 -0.27
N ALA A 202 19.33 -14.26 -0.32
CA ALA A 202 19.82 -15.64 -0.27
C ALA A 202 20.05 -16.16 1.16
N ALA A 203 19.97 -15.29 2.16
CA ALA A 203 20.22 -15.65 3.54
C ALA A 203 18.94 -16.02 4.29
N VAL A 204 19.05 -16.99 5.20
CA VAL A 204 17.94 -17.40 6.06
C VAL A 204 17.74 -16.40 7.20
N SER A 205 16.48 -16.21 7.59
CA SER A 205 16.10 -15.48 8.81
C SER A 205 15.60 -16.47 9.85
N ARG A 206 16.00 -16.31 11.11
CA ARG A 206 15.44 -17.08 12.23
C ARG A 206 14.54 -16.16 13.05
N PHE A 207 13.27 -16.54 13.18
CA PHE A 207 12.28 -15.78 13.93
C PHE A 207 11.86 -16.55 15.16
N ARG A 208 11.72 -15.85 16.28
CA ARG A 208 10.99 -16.34 17.45
C ARG A 208 9.73 -15.51 17.56
N MET A 209 8.58 -16.18 17.46
CA MET A 209 7.28 -15.54 17.64
C MET A 209 6.77 -15.87 19.04
N GLY A 210 6.21 -14.87 19.69
CA GLY A 210 5.50 -15.02 20.96
C GLY A 210 4.25 -14.16 20.92
N TRP A 211 3.27 -14.52 21.73
CA TRP A 211 2.15 -13.63 22.02
C TRP A 211 2.66 -12.56 22.97
N LEU A 212 2.37 -11.30 22.65
CA LEU A 212 2.51 -10.25 23.64
C LEU A 212 1.43 -10.49 24.70
N SER A 213 1.82 -10.62 25.96
CA SER A 213 0.91 -10.28 27.06
C SER A 213 0.47 -8.82 26.86
N PRO A 214 -0.77 -8.44 27.20
CA PRO A 214 -1.18 -7.04 27.12
C PRO A 214 -0.31 -6.24 28.10
N VAL A 215 0.75 -5.60 27.60
CA VAL A 215 1.60 -4.73 28.40
C VAL A 215 1.16 -3.29 28.15
N ASP A 216 0.49 -2.73 29.15
CA ASP A 216 0.32 -1.31 29.47
C ASP A 216 0.08 -0.34 28.32
N LEU A 217 -1.19 -0.21 27.92
CA LEU A 217 -1.69 0.86 27.06
C LEU A 217 -1.93 2.20 27.81
N TYR A 218 -1.59 2.30 29.09
CA TYR A 218 -1.69 3.53 29.87
C TYR A 218 -0.41 3.79 30.66
N GLY A 219 0.44 4.65 30.10
CA GLY A 219 1.63 5.17 30.74
C GLY A 219 1.82 6.65 30.41
N GLU A 220 0.77 7.46 30.52
CA GLU A 220 0.94 8.90 30.70
C GLU A 220 1.01 9.20 32.21
N GLY A 221 2.10 9.83 32.63
CA GLY A 221 2.15 10.66 33.84
C GLY A 221 2.74 10.00 35.09
N GLY A 222 3.92 10.45 35.49
CA GLY A 222 4.42 10.32 36.88
C GLY A 222 5.81 9.70 36.98
N GLY A 223 6.78 10.53 37.35
CA GLY A 223 8.13 10.07 37.67
C GLY A 223 8.22 9.29 38.98
N GLY A 224 9.38 8.66 39.19
CA GLY A 224 9.76 8.05 40.47
C GLY A 224 10.45 6.71 40.25
N GLY A 225 11.75 6.65 40.56
CA GLY A 225 12.59 5.48 40.37
C GLY A 225 12.21 4.26 41.20
N GLY A 226 12.76 3.11 40.80
CA GLY A 226 12.71 1.87 41.57
C GLY A 226 13.25 0.71 40.74
N ALA A 227 14.44 0.24 41.11
CA ALA A 227 15.01 -1.00 40.59
C ALA A 227 14.24 -2.24 41.09
N GLY A 228 14.30 -3.32 40.30
CA GLY A 228 13.76 -4.66 40.61
C GLY A 228 12.87 -5.12 39.45
N GLY A 229 13.10 -6.21 38.73
CA GLY A 229 13.74 -7.47 39.07
C GLY A 229 12.71 -8.58 38.80
N GLY A 230 13.01 -9.49 37.88
CA GLY A 230 12.34 -10.79 37.77
C GLY A 230 11.18 -10.89 36.76
N GLY A 231 11.42 -11.63 35.68
CA GLY A 231 10.39 -12.02 34.72
C GLY A 231 10.94 -12.72 33.48
N GLY A 232 11.94 -13.58 33.64
CA GLY A 232 12.42 -14.43 32.56
C GLY A 232 11.46 -15.60 32.33
N SER A 233 11.07 -15.82 31.08
CA SER A 233 10.61 -17.14 30.63
C SER A 233 11.58 -17.67 29.58
N SER A 234 12.62 -18.35 30.07
CA SER A 234 13.42 -19.28 29.29
C SER A 234 12.56 -20.48 28.91
N PHE A 235 12.43 -20.77 27.62
CA PHE A 235 12.09 -22.11 27.17
C PHE A 235 13.32 -22.66 26.45
N GLY A 236 13.98 -23.63 27.09
CA GLY A 236 14.92 -24.51 26.45
C GLY A 236 14.16 -25.50 25.57
N ASP A 237 14.65 -25.70 24.36
CA ASP A 237 14.31 -26.85 23.54
C ASP A 237 15.63 -27.57 23.28
N ASP A 238 15.85 -28.65 24.03
CA ASP A 238 16.93 -29.58 23.79
C ASP A 238 16.69 -30.23 22.43
N GLY A 239 17.71 -30.20 21.57
CA GLY A 239 17.69 -30.86 20.28
C GLY A 239 17.49 -32.37 20.44
N GLY A 240 16.25 -32.82 20.23
CA GLY A 240 15.87 -34.23 20.20
C GLY A 240 15.19 -34.57 18.88
N VAL A 241 15.97 -34.77 17.82
CA VAL A 241 15.48 -35.40 16.59
C VAL A 241 15.15 -36.87 16.93
N ARG A 242 13.87 -37.22 17.06
CA ARG A 242 13.45 -38.63 17.08
C ARG A 242 13.68 -39.23 15.69
N GLY A 243 14.88 -39.77 15.48
CA GLY A 243 15.21 -40.58 14.32
C GLY A 243 14.37 -41.86 14.30
N LEU A 244 13.85 -42.21 13.13
CA LEU A 244 13.25 -43.52 12.85
C LEU A 244 14.30 -44.63 13.09
N PRO A 245 13.92 -45.80 13.64
CA PRO A 245 14.86 -46.89 13.86
C PRO A 245 15.37 -47.47 12.52
N PRO A 246 16.65 -47.85 12.43
CA PRO A 246 17.20 -48.48 11.23
C PRO A 246 16.66 -49.91 11.02
N PRO A 247 16.62 -50.42 9.77
CA PRO A 247 16.19 -51.79 9.49
C PRO A 247 17.22 -52.82 10.00
N PRO A 248 16.78 -54.05 10.35
CA PRO A 248 17.66 -55.08 10.87
C PRO A 248 18.60 -55.63 9.79
N SER A 249 19.89 -55.76 10.13
CA SER A 249 20.91 -56.42 9.32
C SER A 249 20.76 -57.95 9.36
N PRO A 250 21.13 -58.67 8.27
CA PRO A 250 20.99 -60.12 8.20
C PRO A 250 21.97 -60.82 9.15
N GLY A 251 21.42 -61.66 10.04
CA GLY A 251 22.20 -62.50 10.95
C GLY A 251 22.91 -63.62 10.21
N GLY A 252 24.24 -63.61 10.26
CA GLY A 252 25.06 -64.80 10.00
C GLY A 252 25.00 -65.74 11.19
N GLY A 253 24.22 -66.81 11.09
CA GLY A 253 24.25 -67.94 12.01
C GLY A 253 25.15 -69.03 11.44
N GLY A 254 26.33 -69.20 12.04
CA GLY A 254 27.19 -70.37 11.86
C GLY A 254 27.16 -71.25 13.11
N GLY A 255 27.12 -72.57 12.90
CA GLY A 255 27.23 -73.63 13.91
C GLY A 255 25.90 -74.34 14.15
N GLY A 256 25.79 -75.66 14.15
CA GLY A 256 26.75 -76.76 14.06
C GLY A 256 25.94 -78.03 14.33
N GLY A 257 26.24 -79.13 13.64
CA GLY A 257 25.57 -80.41 13.85
C GLY A 257 26.57 -81.54 13.66
N GLY A 258 26.98 -82.14 14.77
CA GLY A 258 27.22 -83.58 14.85
C GLY A 258 25.93 -84.26 15.28
#